data_AF-A0A966UJV1-F1
#
_entry.id   AF-A0A966UJV1-F1
#
_cell.length_a   1.000
_cell.length_b   1.000
_cell.length_c   1.000
_cell.angle_alpha   90.00
_cell.angle_beta   90.00
_cell.angle_gamma   90.00
#
_symmetry.space_group_name_H-M   'P 1'
#
loop_
_entity.id
_entity.type
_entity.pdbx_description
1 polymer ?
#
loop_
_entity_poly.entity_id
_entity_poly.type
_entity_poly.pdbx_seq_one_letter_code
_entity_poly.pdbx_strand_id
1 'polypeptide(L)' 'YHRCQIHHIDYWENGGRTDMSNQLPLCNKHHHAVHEGGWTLTLDPATRAVTFTR' A
#
# COMPACT_ATOMS: atom_id res chain seq x y z
N TYR A 1 -6.15 16.53 10.25
CA TYR A 1 -6.21 15.15 10.73
C TYR A 1 -6.47 14.24 9.53
N HIS A 2 -5.71 13.14 9.39
CA HIS A 2 -5.68 12.17 8.26
C HIS A 2 -5.01 12.63 6.96
N ARG A 3 -3.69 12.88 6.98
CA ARG A 3 -2.89 13.05 5.74
C ARG A 3 -2.59 11.71 5.04
N CYS A 4 -2.70 10.60 5.76
CA CYS A 4 -2.41 9.26 5.25
C CYS A 4 -3.55 8.27 5.54
N GLN A 5 -3.69 7.30 4.65
CA GLN A 5 -4.56 6.13 4.72
C GLN A 5 -3.69 4.88 4.72
N ILE A 6 -4.04 3.87 5.52
CA ILE A 6 -3.32 2.60 5.52
C ILE A 6 -3.74 1.80 4.30
N HIS A 7 -2.76 1.47 3.46
CA HIS A 7 -2.92 0.65 2.28
C HIS A 7 -2.42 -0.77 2.57
N HIS A 8 -3.17 -1.78 2.10
CA HIS A 8 -2.76 -3.17 2.13
C HIS A 8 -2.10 -3.52 0.79
N ILE A 9 -0.94 -4.20 0.80
CA ILE A 9 -0.28 -4.69 -0.42
C ILE A 9 -1.10 -5.83 -1.02
N ASP A 10 -1.23 -6.91 -0.25
CA ASP A 10 -2.22 -7.94 -0.50
C ASP A 10 -3.53 -7.42 0.07
N TYR A 11 -4.49 -7.13 -0.81
CA TYR A 11 -5.75 -6.53 -0.40
C TYR A 11 -6.46 -7.34 0.67
N TRP A 12 -7.09 -6.62 1.60
CA TRP A 12 -7.85 -7.21 2.69
C TRP A 12 -8.94 -8.18 2.18
N GLU A 13 -9.62 -7.83 1.09
CA GLU A 13 -10.65 -8.68 0.46
C GLU A 13 -10.09 -10.03 -0.06
N ASN A 14 -8.78 -10.10 -0.32
CA ASN A 14 -8.08 -11.31 -0.72
C ASN A 14 -7.51 -12.08 0.49
N GLY A 15 -7.85 -11.68 1.72
CA GLY A 15 -7.32 -12.27 2.95
C GLY A 15 -5.96 -11.74 3.38
N GLY A 16 -5.53 -10.59 2.84
CA GLY A 16 -4.27 -9.95 3.21
C GLY A 16 -4.18 -9.63 4.71
N ARG A 17 -3.01 -9.87 5.30
CA ARG A 17 -2.78 -9.69 6.74
C ARG A 17 -2.96 -8.24 7.17
N THR A 18 -3.52 -8.04 8.37
CA THR A 18 -3.66 -6.72 8.99
C THR A 18 -2.50 -6.43 9.93
N ASP A 19 -1.29 -6.33 9.40
CA ASP A 19 -0.11 -5.94 10.15
C ASP A 19 0.90 -5.19 9.29
N MET A 20 1.96 -4.69 9.94
CA MET A 20 2.95 -3.86 9.29
C MET A 20 3.61 -4.54 8.09
N SER A 21 3.80 -5.87 8.07
CA SER A 21 4.46 -6.55 6.95
C SER A 21 3.68 -6.44 5.63
N ASN A 22 2.37 -6.21 5.69
CA ASN A 22 1.48 -6.07 4.54
C ASN A 22 0.88 -4.66 4.40
N GLN A 23 1.27 -3.70 5.26
CA GLN A 23 0.65 -2.38 5.30
C GLN A 23 1.65 -1.24 5.17
N LEU A 24 1.24 -0.16 4.51
CA LEU A 24 1.96 1.12 4.53
C LEU A 24 1.01 2.33 4.53
N PRO A 25 1.41 3.46 5.16
CA PRO A 25 0.67 4.70 5.05
C PRO A 25 0.92 5.38 3.70
N LEU A 26 -0.14 5.69 2.97
CA LEU A 26 -0.10 6.48 1.74
C LEU A 26 -0.92 7.76 1.88
N CYS A 27 -0.50 8.86 1.26
CA CYS A 27 -1.37 10.03 1.16
C CYS A 27 -2.55 9.72 0.22
N ASN A 28 -3.64 10.48 0.33
CA ASN A 28 -4.85 10.23 -0.45
C ASN A 28 -4.59 10.11 -1.97
N LYS A 29 -3.74 11.00 -2.53
CA LYS A 29 -3.35 10.96 -3.94
C LYS A 29 -2.68 9.63 -4.32
N HIS A 30 -1.69 9.19 -3.55
CA HIS A 30 -0.97 7.95 -3.86
C HIS A 30 -1.80 6.70 -3.55
N HIS A 31 -2.69 6.76 -2.57
CA HIS A 31 -3.62 5.68 -2.26
C HIS A 31 -4.58 5.42 -3.44
N HIS A 32 -5.16 6.46 -4.03
CA HIS A 32 -5.97 6.29 -5.25
C HIS A 32 -5.13 5.91 -6.47
N ALA A 33 -3.88 6.37 -6.57
CA ALA A 33 -3.02 6.01 -7.70
C ALA A 33 -2.76 4.49 -7.79
N VAL A 34 -2.64 3.81 -6.65
CA VAL A 34 -2.46 2.34 -6.61
C VAL A 34 -3.76 1.56 -6.76
N HIS A 35 -4.90 2.11 -6.32
CA HIS A 35 -6.21 1.47 -6.52
C HIS A 35 -6.73 1.61 -7.95
N GLU A 36 -6.58 2.81 -8.54
CA GLU A 36 -7.30 3.21 -9.76
C GLU A 36 -6.38 3.81 -10.83
N GLY A 37 -5.19 4.29 -10.45
CA GLY A 37 -4.27 5.02 -11.34
C GLY A 37 -3.36 4.13 -12.20
N GLY A 38 -3.49 2.80 -12.08
CA GLY A 38 -2.67 1.81 -12.78
C GLY A 38 -1.25 1.67 -12.23
N TRP A 39 -0.97 2.21 -11.05
CA TRP A 39 0.32 2.00 -10.38
C TRP A 39 0.31 0.67 -9.63
N THR A 40 1.42 -0.06 -9.70
CA THR A 40 1.67 -1.22 -8.86
C THR A 40 2.63 -0.85 -7.74
N LEU A 41 2.41 -1.41 -6.55
CA LEU A 41 3.22 -1.18 -5.38
C LEU A 41 3.66 -2.52 -4.78
N THR A 42 4.96 -2.65 -4.49
CA THR A 42 5.51 -3.78 -3.74
C THR A 42 6.23 -3.27 -2.49
N LEU A 43 6.20 -4.07 -1.43
CA LEU A 43 6.82 -3.78 -0.14
C LEU A 43 7.68 -4.96 0.29
N ASP A 44 8.96 -4.70 0.51
CA ASP A 44 9.84 -5.67 1.15
C ASP A 44 9.51 -5.72 2.66
N PRO A 45 9.08 -6.86 3.20
CA PRO A 45 8.69 -6.96 4.61
C PRO A 45 9.88 -6.84 5.58
N ALA A 46 11.10 -7.15 5.14
CA ALA A 46 12.31 -7.10 5.96
C ALA A 46 12.94 -5.71 5.97
N THR A 47 13.08 -5.10 4.79
CA THR A 47 13.76 -3.79 4.65
C THR A 47 12.81 -2.61 4.68
N ARG A 48 11.50 -2.85 4.51
CA ARG A 48 10.47 -1.82 4.31
C ARG A 48 10.70 -0.98 3.05
N ALA A 49 11.54 -1.44 2.13
CA ALA A 49 11.72 -0.80 0.84
C ALA A 49 10.42 -0.89 0.03
N VAL A 50 10.02 0.22 -0.58
CA VAL A 50 8.83 0.30 -1.42
C VAL A 50 9.24 0.58 -2.85
N THR A 51 8.72 -0.22 -3.77
CA THR A 51 8.89 0.02 -5.21
C THR A 51 7.54 0.33 -5.83
N PHE A 52 7.48 1.44 -6.57
CA PHE A 52 6.33 1.83 -7.38
C PHE A 52 6.66 1.65 -8.85
N THR A 53 5.78 0.97 -9.58
CA THR A 53 5.88 0.83 -11.04
C THR A 53 4.57 1.21 -11.70
N ARG A 54 4.62 1.53 -12.99
CA ARG A 54 3.46 1.80 -13.84
C ARG A 54 3.72 1.26 -15.23
#